data_AF-A0A847MEX5-F1
#
_entry.id   AF-A0A847MEX5-F1
#
_cell.length_a   1.000
_cell.length_b   1.000
_cell.length_c   1.000
_cell.angle_alpha   90.00
_cell.angle_beta   90.00
_cell.angle_gamma   90.00
#
_symmetry.space_group_name_H-M   'P 1'
#
loop_
_entity.id
_entity.type
_entity.pdbx_description
1 polymer ?
#
loop_
_entity_poly.entity_id
_entity_poly.type
_entity_poly.pdbx_seq_one_letter_code
_entity_poly.pdbx_strand_id
1 'polypeptide(L)'
;MFFFGWIVVGIISESFPFLNFSFLFFPLIPILWVSVPIFFAGKAFVYSSHHGASFFSAFINAIIGFFHYPKFLWSRRLTLNLPSNDIQTILKESVNITKVSAPDSLFCPFCKIEIPQALRFLSGENITTTKRPMLCPRCGLRFDCCRYCQNYEVSGNQRWMFENSRGKCKVIKELQSIDAFCDPSIAKRLHDMGWDSLYTGLSIPDSFTPPDRCRQFMLDEEKAKIDHIPGMGKIRVLLMKLQNKLNQPSL
;
A
#
# COMPACT_ATOMS: atom_id res chain seq x y z
N MET A 1 -9.07 21.37 14.59
CA MET A 1 -8.69 21.18 16.01
C MET A 1 -8.23 22.46 16.69
N PHE A 2 -7.40 23.31 16.07
CA PHE A 2 -6.94 24.61 16.63
C PHE A 2 -8.10 25.48 17.15
N PHE A 3 -9.12 25.73 16.32
CA PHE A 3 -10.25 26.58 16.67
C PHE A 3 -11.06 26.06 17.88
N PHE A 4 -11.26 24.74 17.96
CA PHE A 4 -12.00 24.12 19.08
C PHE A 4 -11.23 24.18 20.40
N GLY A 5 -9.90 23.99 20.37
CA GLY A 5 -9.08 24.15 21.58
C GLY A 5 -9.13 25.58 22.11
N TRP A 6 -9.11 26.57 21.22
CA TRP A 6 -9.26 27.98 21.56
C TRP A 6 -10.64 28.33 22.12
N ILE A 7 -11.70 27.77 21.54
CA ILE A 7 -13.08 27.94 22.04
C ILE A 7 -13.22 27.33 23.43
N VAL A 8 -12.69 26.12 23.67
CA VAL A 8 -12.78 25.46 24.98
C VAL A 8 -11.98 26.20 26.05
N VAL A 9 -10.77 26.67 25.74
CA VAL A 9 -9.97 27.49 26.67
C VAL A 9 -10.64 28.83 26.95
N GLY A 10 -11.25 29.46 25.93
CA GLY A 10 -12.04 30.67 26.09
C GLY A 10 -13.23 30.46 27.04
N ILE A 11 -14.03 29.42 26.83
CA ILE A 11 -15.19 29.08 27.67
C ILE A 11 -14.79 28.78 29.12
N ILE A 12 -13.69 28.06 29.34
CA ILE A 12 -13.19 27.75 30.69
C ILE A 12 -12.67 29.02 31.38
N SER A 13 -11.97 29.90 30.64
CA SER A 13 -11.47 31.18 31.16
C SER A 13 -12.61 32.13 31.55
N GLU A 14 -13.73 32.09 30.83
CA GLU A 14 -14.95 32.86 31.15
C GLU A 14 -15.67 32.29 32.40
N SER A 15 -15.64 30.97 32.57
CA SER A 15 -16.34 30.29 33.66
C SER A 15 -15.61 30.37 35.01
N PHE A 16 -14.30 30.63 35.03
CA PHE A 16 -13.48 30.65 36.25
C PHE A 16 -12.51 31.87 36.31
N PRO A 17 -13.03 33.09 36.50
CA PRO A 17 -12.24 34.33 36.41
C PRO A 17 -11.20 34.53 37.52
N PHE A 18 -11.29 33.78 38.62
CA PHE A 18 -10.36 33.83 39.76
C PHE A 18 -9.13 32.93 39.58
N LEU A 19 -9.16 32.03 38.60
CA LEU A 19 -8.02 31.20 38.22
C LEU A 19 -7.27 31.92 37.10
N ASN A 20 -6.14 32.54 37.45
CA ASN A 20 -5.25 33.28 36.54
C ASN A 20 -4.53 32.36 35.51
N PHE A 21 -5.17 31.25 35.13
CA PHE A 21 -4.71 30.25 34.17
C PHE A 21 -4.60 30.82 32.75
N SER A 22 -5.41 31.81 32.41
CA SER A 22 -5.45 32.39 31.06
C SER A 22 -4.10 32.98 30.64
N PHE A 23 -3.34 33.60 31.55
CA PHE A 23 -2.09 34.29 31.20
C PHE A 23 -0.91 33.36 30.89
N LEU A 24 -0.86 32.16 31.51
CA LEU A 24 0.23 31.21 31.30
C LEU A 24 -0.02 30.26 30.12
N PHE A 25 -1.26 29.81 29.93
CA PHE A 25 -1.58 28.84 28.88
C PHE A 25 -1.69 29.47 27.48
N PHE A 26 -2.08 30.73 27.40
CA PHE A 26 -2.28 31.44 26.14
C PHE A 26 -1.01 31.60 25.28
N PRO A 27 0.17 31.92 25.82
CA PRO A 27 1.42 31.90 25.03
C PRO A 27 2.02 30.49 24.89
N LEU A 28 1.84 29.61 25.87
CA LEU A 28 2.45 28.27 25.86
C LEU A 28 1.88 27.36 24.76
N ILE A 29 0.58 27.45 24.47
CA ILE A 29 -0.05 26.61 23.44
C ILE A 29 0.52 26.91 22.03
N PRO A 30 0.57 28.17 21.55
CA PRO A 30 1.24 28.52 20.30
C PRO A 30 2.72 28.12 20.27
N ILE A 31 3.44 28.33 21.39
CA ILE A 31 4.87 27.98 21.49
C ILE A 31 5.07 26.46 21.35
N LEU A 32 4.28 25.65 22.06
CA LEU A 32 4.32 24.19 21.93
C LEU A 32 3.92 23.73 20.52
N TRP A 33 2.93 24.39 19.93
CA TRP A 33 2.43 24.05 18.60
C TRP A 33 3.43 24.35 17.48
N VAL A 34 4.30 25.34 17.66
CA VAL A 34 5.37 25.66 16.70
C VAL A 34 6.65 24.86 17.03
N SER A 35 7.01 24.73 18.31
CA SER A 35 8.24 24.05 18.71
C SER A 35 8.24 22.55 18.42
N VAL A 36 7.11 21.84 18.58
CA VAL A 36 7.03 20.39 18.32
C VAL A 36 7.26 20.06 16.83
N PRO A 37 6.57 20.69 15.85
CA PRO A 37 6.88 20.53 14.43
C PRO A 37 8.31 20.93 14.06
N ILE A 38 8.83 22.03 14.63
CA ILE A 38 10.23 22.44 14.40
C ILE A 38 11.20 21.37 14.89
N PHE A 39 10.95 20.78 16.05
CA PHE A 39 11.77 19.68 16.58
C PHE A 39 11.77 18.48 15.63
N PHE A 40 10.60 18.07 15.13
CA PHE A 40 10.51 16.97 14.16
C PHE A 40 11.14 17.29 12.80
N ALA A 41 11.01 18.53 12.33
CA ALA A 41 11.68 19.02 11.13
C ALA A 41 13.20 18.95 11.29
N GLY A 42 13.72 19.43 12.42
CA GLY A 42 15.15 19.36 12.77
C GLY A 42 15.65 17.92 12.82
N LYS A 43 14.91 17.01 13.47
CA LYS A 43 15.21 15.57 13.47
C LYS A 43 15.25 14.99 12.06
N ALA A 44 14.28 15.31 11.21
CA ALA A 44 14.23 14.83 9.83
C ALA A 44 15.38 15.38 8.97
N PHE A 45 15.75 16.65 9.15
CA PHE A 45 16.88 17.28 8.47
C PHE A 45 18.19 16.60 8.86
N VAL A 46 18.51 16.57 10.16
CA VAL A 46 19.76 16.01 10.70
C VAL A 46 19.90 14.55 10.29
N TYR A 47 18.83 13.76 10.43
CA TYR A 47 18.85 12.36 10.02
C TYR A 47 19.14 12.22 8.52
N SER A 48 18.50 13.01 7.66
CA SER A 48 18.71 12.94 6.21
C SER A 48 20.14 13.31 5.83
N SER A 49 20.69 14.37 6.42
CA SER A 49 22.05 14.84 6.15
C SER A 49 23.12 13.82 6.55
N HIS A 50 22.95 13.16 7.70
CA HIS A 50 23.87 12.09 8.13
C HIS A 50 23.83 10.85 7.24
N HIS A 51 22.74 10.62 6.51
CA HIS A 51 22.54 9.45 5.65
C HIS A 51 22.70 9.78 4.16
N GLY A 52 23.51 10.79 3.85
CA GLY A 52 23.97 11.08 2.48
C GLY A 52 22.96 11.83 1.61
N ALA A 53 21.89 12.39 2.17
CA ALA A 53 21.02 13.28 1.40
C ALA A 53 21.73 14.61 1.11
N SER A 54 21.50 15.18 -0.08
CA SER A 54 21.94 16.54 -0.38
C SER A 54 21.25 17.56 0.53
N PHE A 55 21.84 18.73 0.73
CA PHE A 55 21.27 19.78 1.56
C PHE A 55 19.82 20.12 1.19
N PHE A 56 19.54 20.29 -0.11
CA PHE A 56 18.18 20.56 -0.60
C PHE A 56 17.22 19.39 -0.31
N SER A 57 17.66 18.15 -0.51
CA SER A 57 16.85 16.96 -0.19
C SER A 57 16.55 16.85 1.31
N ALA A 58 17.55 17.10 2.16
CA ALA A 58 17.40 17.14 3.61
C ALA A 58 16.42 18.24 4.05
N PHE A 59 16.49 19.42 3.42
CA PHE A 59 15.55 20.53 3.67
C PHE A 59 14.10 20.16 3.29
N ILE A 60 13.89 19.55 2.11
CA ILE A 60 12.57 19.06 1.71
C ILE A 60 12.04 18.01 2.71
N ASN A 61 12.90 17.10 3.17
CA ASN A 61 12.54 16.13 4.20
C ASN A 61 12.20 16.80 5.54
N ALA A 62 12.86 17.91 5.89
CA ALA A 62 12.54 18.71 7.06
C ALA A 62 11.14 19.33 6.96
N ILE A 63 10.78 19.89 5.80
CA ILE A 63 9.42 20.41 5.54
C ILE A 63 8.38 19.29 5.67
N ILE A 64 8.66 18.10 5.09
CA ILE A 64 7.77 16.94 5.24
C ILE A 64 7.66 16.53 6.71
N GLY A 65 8.76 16.54 7.45
CA GLY A 65 8.81 16.25 8.88
C GLY A 65 7.99 17.24 9.72
N PHE A 66 8.03 18.53 9.36
CA PHE A 66 7.27 19.60 10.00
C PHE A 66 5.76 19.34 9.91
N PHE A 67 5.24 19.06 8.72
CA PHE A 67 3.80 18.88 8.51
C PHE A 67 3.31 17.46 8.81
N HIS A 68 4.15 16.45 8.57
CA HIS A 68 3.73 15.04 8.64
C HIS A 68 4.91 14.10 8.94
N TYR A 69 5.45 14.18 10.15
CA TYR A 69 6.57 13.35 10.61
C TYR A 69 6.42 11.83 10.33
N PRO A 70 5.24 11.19 10.51
CA PRO A 70 5.10 9.77 10.18
C PRO A 70 5.36 9.43 8.70
N LYS A 71 5.11 10.37 7.79
CA LYS A 71 5.35 10.19 6.35
C LYS A 71 6.85 10.29 6.05
N PHE A 72 7.58 11.15 6.76
CA PHE A 72 9.03 11.13 6.71
C PHE A 72 9.57 9.77 7.18
N LEU A 73 9.15 9.29 8.36
CA LEU A 73 9.63 8.04 8.95
C LEU A 73 9.40 6.81 8.07
N TRP A 74 8.21 6.67 7.46
CA TRP A 74 7.84 5.43 6.77
C TRP A 74 7.86 5.51 5.24
N SER A 75 8.23 6.66 4.67
CA SER A 75 8.37 6.79 3.22
C SER A 75 9.73 7.36 2.83
N ARG A 76 10.12 8.53 3.36
CA ARG A 76 11.37 9.18 2.96
C ARG A 76 12.60 8.54 3.58
N ARG A 77 12.56 8.25 4.89
CA ARG A 77 13.66 7.63 5.63
C ARG A 77 14.12 6.32 4.97
N LEU A 78 13.18 5.51 4.49
CA LEU A 78 13.45 4.21 3.88
C LEU A 78 14.14 4.30 2.50
N THR A 79 14.15 5.48 1.87
CA THR A 79 14.82 5.72 0.57
C THR A 79 16.25 6.22 0.72
N LEU A 80 16.70 6.51 1.94
CA LEU A 80 18.05 6.98 2.22
C LEU A 80 19.06 5.83 2.15
N ASN A 81 20.36 6.17 2.06
CA ASN A 81 21.41 5.17 2.11
C ASN A 81 21.68 4.77 3.57
N LEU A 82 20.92 3.77 4.04
CA LEU A 82 20.98 3.31 5.42
C LEU A 82 22.10 2.27 5.63
N PRO A 83 22.83 2.34 6.75
CA PRO A 83 23.75 1.28 7.18
C PRO A 83 22.97 0.05 7.67
N SER A 84 23.63 -1.12 7.70
CA SER A 84 22.98 -2.41 8.04
C SER A 84 22.32 -2.43 9.43
N ASN A 85 22.89 -1.75 10.42
CA ASN A 85 22.34 -1.67 11.78
C ASN A 85 20.99 -0.92 11.82
N ASP A 86 20.90 0.21 11.11
CA ASP A 86 19.68 0.99 10.97
C ASP A 86 18.59 0.19 10.25
N ILE A 87 18.98 -0.53 9.20
CA ILE A 87 18.07 -1.42 8.46
C ILE A 87 17.47 -2.47 9.41
N GLN A 88 18.30 -3.15 10.22
CA GLN A 88 17.79 -4.15 11.17
C GLN A 88 16.82 -3.54 12.17
N THR A 89 17.10 -2.34 12.67
CA THR A 89 16.24 -1.64 13.63
C THR A 89 14.89 -1.30 12.99
N ILE A 90 14.89 -0.75 11.78
CA ILE A 90 13.67 -0.43 11.03
C ILE A 90 12.85 -1.69 10.73
N LEU A 91 13.50 -2.80 10.35
CA LEU A 91 12.81 -4.06 10.10
C LEU A 91 12.14 -4.61 11.37
N LYS A 92 12.78 -4.51 12.53
CA LYS A 92 12.16 -4.85 13.83
C LYS A 92 10.96 -3.97 14.15
N GLU A 93 11.07 -2.65 13.93
CA GLU A 93 9.97 -1.71 14.13
C GLU A 93 8.80 -1.98 13.18
N SER A 94 9.09 -2.44 11.95
CA SER A 94 8.09 -2.64 10.91
C SER A 94 7.01 -3.65 11.27
N VAL A 95 7.33 -4.64 12.13
CA VAL A 95 6.39 -5.66 12.62
C VAL A 95 5.16 -5.03 13.28
N ASN A 96 5.33 -3.90 13.96
CA ASN A 96 4.23 -3.20 14.62
C ASN A 96 3.20 -2.65 13.63
N ILE A 97 3.63 -2.35 12.40
CA ILE A 97 2.81 -1.78 11.33
C ILE A 97 2.28 -2.88 10.42
N THR A 98 3.15 -3.78 9.97
CA THR A 98 2.81 -4.82 8.99
C THR A 98 2.09 -6.01 9.62
N LYS A 99 2.19 -6.18 10.94
CA LYS A 99 1.66 -7.33 11.72
C LYS A 99 2.19 -8.69 11.26
N VAL A 100 3.33 -8.70 10.57
CA VAL A 100 4.04 -9.89 10.13
C VAL A 100 5.49 -9.81 10.59
N SER A 101 6.11 -10.96 10.84
CA SER A 101 7.49 -11.07 11.31
C SER A 101 8.50 -10.51 10.32
N ALA A 102 8.23 -10.61 9.01
CA ALA A 102 9.10 -10.08 7.97
C ALA A 102 8.32 -9.42 6.81
N PRO A 103 8.87 -8.38 6.16
CA PRO A 103 8.17 -7.65 5.08
C PRO A 103 7.74 -8.51 3.89
N ASP A 104 8.46 -9.59 3.60
CA ASP A 104 8.18 -10.56 2.53
C ASP A 104 7.17 -11.65 2.93
N SER A 105 6.67 -11.63 4.17
CA SER A 105 5.81 -12.68 4.72
C SER A 105 4.33 -12.29 4.71
N LEU A 106 3.44 -13.19 4.33
CA LEU A 106 2.02 -12.86 4.11
C LEU A 106 1.13 -13.41 5.22
N PHE A 107 0.15 -12.64 5.67
CA PHE A 107 -0.83 -13.09 6.66
C PHE A 107 -2.10 -13.61 5.98
N CYS A 108 -2.52 -14.84 6.32
CA CYS A 108 -3.77 -15.38 5.80
C CYS A 108 -4.98 -14.78 6.55
N PRO A 109 -5.95 -14.18 5.84
CA PRO A 109 -7.09 -13.51 6.50
C PRO A 109 -8.03 -14.49 7.21
N PHE A 110 -8.17 -15.72 6.72
CA PHE A 110 -9.06 -16.72 7.32
C PHE A 110 -8.43 -17.47 8.49
N CYS A 111 -7.21 -18.00 8.29
CA CYS A 111 -6.55 -18.84 9.28
C CYS A 111 -5.67 -18.08 10.27
N LYS A 112 -5.42 -16.79 10.01
CA LYS A 112 -4.54 -15.94 10.83
C LYS A 112 -3.13 -16.51 11.02
N ILE A 113 -2.65 -17.25 10.02
CA ILE A 113 -1.30 -17.80 9.99
C ILE A 113 -0.43 -16.95 9.07
N GLU A 114 0.79 -16.69 9.54
CA GLU A 114 1.83 -16.07 8.75
C GLU A 114 2.51 -17.10 7.84
N ILE A 115 2.68 -16.71 6.58
CA ILE A 115 3.33 -17.49 5.53
C ILE A 115 4.67 -16.80 5.24
N PRO A 116 5.79 -17.39 5.67
CA PRO A 116 7.10 -16.78 5.47
C PRO A 116 7.49 -16.78 3.99
N GLN A 117 8.24 -15.75 3.56
CA GLN A 117 8.80 -15.64 2.21
C GLN A 117 7.75 -15.85 1.09
N ALA A 118 6.54 -15.33 1.30
CA ALA A 118 5.45 -15.49 0.34
C ALA A 118 5.58 -14.52 -0.85
N LEU A 119 6.30 -13.41 -0.67
CA LEU A 119 6.34 -12.28 -1.59
C LEU A 119 7.76 -12.03 -2.12
N ARG A 120 7.85 -11.54 -3.36
CA ARG A 120 9.09 -11.08 -3.98
C ARG A 120 8.85 -9.91 -4.92
N PHE A 121 9.92 -9.21 -5.26
CA PHE A 121 9.89 -8.20 -6.31
C PHE A 121 9.96 -8.82 -7.69
N LEU A 122 9.21 -8.23 -8.62
CA LEU A 122 9.36 -8.52 -10.05
C LEU A 122 10.19 -7.43 -10.74
N SER A 123 9.80 -6.17 -10.57
CA SER A 123 10.48 -4.99 -11.15
C SER A 123 9.96 -3.69 -10.52
N GLY A 124 10.84 -2.70 -10.34
CA GLY A 124 10.47 -1.35 -9.87
C GLY A 124 9.81 -1.31 -8.49
N GLU A 125 8.48 -1.25 -8.48
CA GLU A 125 7.60 -1.20 -7.30
C GLU A 125 6.58 -2.35 -7.24
N ASN A 126 6.61 -3.29 -8.20
CA ASN A 126 5.62 -4.36 -8.29
C ASN A 126 6.02 -5.59 -7.44
N ILE A 127 5.04 -6.10 -6.70
CA ILE A 127 5.16 -7.30 -5.88
C ILE A 127 4.46 -8.47 -6.57
N THR A 128 5.05 -9.65 -6.47
CA THR A 128 4.46 -10.92 -6.90
C THR A 128 4.70 -11.99 -5.84
N THR A 129 4.09 -13.17 -6.02
CA THR A 129 4.33 -14.31 -5.15
C THR A 129 5.67 -14.98 -5.46
N THR A 130 6.31 -15.56 -4.45
CA THR A 130 7.56 -16.34 -4.63
C THR A 130 7.32 -17.62 -5.41
N LYS A 131 6.21 -18.31 -5.12
CA LYS A 131 5.81 -19.56 -5.77
C LYS A 131 4.45 -19.40 -6.46
N ARG A 132 4.19 -20.27 -7.44
CA ARG A 132 2.86 -20.45 -8.05
C ARG A 132 2.59 -21.96 -8.20
N PRO A 133 1.51 -22.50 -7.62
CA PRO A 133 0.51 -21.80 -6.82
C PRO A 133 1.07 -21.32 -5.47
N MET A 134 0.53 -20.22 -4.94
CA MET A 134 0.84 -19.73 -3.59
C MET A 134 -0.36 -19.98 -2.69
N LEU A 135 -0.28 -21.06 -1.89
CA LEU A 135 -1.38 -21.54 -1.05
C LEU A 135 -1.10 -21.33 0.44
N CYS A 136 -2.13 -20.96 1.20
CA CYS A 136 -2.05 -21.02 2.66
C CYS A 136 -1.85 -22.48 3.10
N PRO A 137 -0.85 -22.78 3.94
CA PRO A 137 -0.58 -24.16 4.36
C PRO A 137 -1.68 -24.76 5.24
N ARG A 138 -2.58 -23.94 5.81
CA ARG A 138 -3.67 -24.41 6.70
C ARG A 138 -5.03 -24.51 6.03
N CYS A 139 -5.48 -23.49 5.31
CA CYS A 139 -6.80 -23.52 4.64
C CYS A 139 -6.74 -23.70 3.13
N GLY A 140 -5.54 -23.74 2.52
CA GLY A 140 -5.41 -23.86 1.07
C GLY A 140 -5.83 -22.60 0.28
N LEU A 141 -6.10 -21.46 0.93
CA LEU A 141 -6.41 -20.22 0.23
C LEU A 141 -5.30 -19.86 -0.76
N ARG A 142 -5.67 -19.60 -2.01
CA ARG A 142 -4.76 -19.21 -3.08
C ARG A 142 -4.58 -17.70 -3.16
N PHE A 143 -3.33 -17.23 -3.14
CA PHE A 143 -2.97 -15.81 -3.19
C PHE A 143 -2.55 -15.32 -4.59
N ASP A 144 -2.16 -16.22 -5.50
CA ASP A 144 -1.79 -15.90 -6.88
C ASP A 144 -2.97 -15.92 -7.87
N CYS A 145 -4.18 -15.63 -7.38
CA CYS A 145 -5.42 -15.67 -8.17
C CYS A 145 -5.70 -14.36 -8.91
N CYS A 146 -6.56 -14.42 -9.93
CA CYS A 146 -6.91 -13.24 -10.73
C CYS A 146 -7.57 -12.14 -9.91
N ARG A 147 -8.36 -12.48 -8.89
CA ARG A 147 -9.02 -11.53 -7.99
C ARG A 147 -8.05 -10.51 -7.38
N TYR A 148 -6.83 -10.94 -7.02
CA TYR A 148 -5.80 -10.08 -6.44
C TYR A 148 -4.81 -9.55 -7.47
N CYS A 149 -5.04 -9.79 -8.75
CA CYS A 149 -4.12 -9.38 -9.80
C CYS A 149 -4.42 -7.96 -10.28
N GLN A 150 -3.39 -7.15 -10.47
CA GLN A 150 -3.52 -5.80 -11.04
C GLN A 150 -4.05 -5.83 -12.48
N ASN A 151 -3.70 -6.88 -13.21
CA ASN A 151 -4.09 -7.08 -14.61
C ASN A 151 -5.53 -7.61 -14.77
N TYR A 152 -6.24 -7.90 -13.69
CA TYR A 152 -7.62 -8.38 -13.72
C TYR A 152 -8.59 -7.20 -13.75
N GLU A 153 -9.52 -7.22 -14.69
CA GLU A 153 -10.60 -6.25 -14.81
C GLU A 153 -11.92 -6.93 -14.49
N VAL A 154 -12.63 -6.44 -13.48
CA VAL A 154 -13.94 -6.98 -13.10
C VAL A 154 -14.95 -6.67 -14.21
N SER A 155 -15.77 -7.66 -14.56
CA SER A 155 -16.87 -7.47 -15.51
C SER A 155 -18.12 -7.00 -14.78
N GLY A 156 -18.69 -5.86 -15.14
CA GLY A 156 -19.98 -5.40 -14.60
C GLY A 156 -20.10 -3.89 -14.39
N ASN A 157 -21.35 -3.38 -14.45
CA ASN A 157 -21.66 -1.99 -14.16
C ASN A 157 -21.75 -1.81 -12.64
N GLN A 158 -20.83 -1.02 -12.06
CA GLN A 158 -20.56 -0.89 -10.62
C GLN A 158 -21.68 -0.18 -9.84
N ARG A 159 -22.92 -0.70 -9.84
CA ARG A 159 -24.01 -0.03 -9.14
C ARG A 159 -24.42 -0.69 -7.84
N TRP A 160 -24.66 -1.99 -7.77
CA TRP A 160 -25.06 -2.64 -6.51
C TRP A 160 -24.66 -4.13 -6.55
N MET A 161 -23.88 -4.57 -5.55
CA MET A 161 -23.20 -5.89 -5.42
C MET A 161 -21.87 -6.08 -6.16
N PHE A 162 -20.83 -6.37 -5.37
CA PHE A 162 -19.47 -6.72 -5.83
C PHE A 162 -19.39 -8.19 -6.21
N GLU A 163 -20.00 -8.59 -7.31
CA GLU A 163 -19.71 -9.90 -7.90
C GLU A 163 -18.37 -9.84 -8.63
N ASN A 164 -17.27 -9.91 -7.87
CA ASN A 164 -15.89 -9.87 -8.39
C ASN A 164 -15.41 -11.26 -8.89
N SER A 165 -16.35 -12.20 -9.10
CA SER A 165 -16.06 -13.57 -9.51
C SER A 165 -15.67 -13.66 -11.00
N ARG A 166 -16.17 -12.75 -11.84
CA ARG A 166 -15.98 -12.76 -13.29
C ARG A 166 -15.34 -11.48 -13.80
N GLY A 167 -14.53 -11.62 -14.84
CA GLY A 167 -13.78 -10.51 -15.41
C GLY A 167 -12.98 -10.90 -16.63
N LYS A 168 -11.98 -10.08 -16.96
CA LYS A 168 -11.05 -10.35 -18.05
C LYS A 168 -9.62 -9.97 -17.68
N CYS A 169 -8.66 -10.64 -18.30
CA CYS A 169 -7.24 -10.28 -18.17
C CYS A 169 -6.89 -9.20 -19.19
N LYS A 170 -6.25 -8.11 -18.75
CA LYS A 170 -5.79 -7.03 -19.64
C LYS A 170 -4.59 -7.40 -20.49
N VAL A 171 -3.79 -8.36 -20.02
CA VAL A 171 -2.52 -8.70 -20.69
C VAL A 171 -2.67 -9.89 -21.63
N ILE A 172 -3.25 -10.99 -21.15
CA ILE A 172 -3.45 -12.16 -22.00
C ILE A 172 -4.60 -11.84 -22.93
N LYS A 173 -4.32 -11.75 -24.22
CA LYS A 173 -5.32 -11.53 -25.27
C LYS A 173 -5.46 -12.76 -26.12
N GLU A 174 -6.67 -13.04 -26.57
CA GLU A 174 -6.97 -14.13 -27.48
C GLU A 174 -8.18 -13.80 -28.34
N LEU A 175 -8.32 -14.54 -29.44
CA LEU A 175 -9.46 -14.42 -30.33
C LEU A 175 -10.68 -15.05 -29.65
N GLN A 176 -11.69 -14.25 -29.33
CA GLN A 176 -12.92 -14.72 -28.68
C GLN A 176 -14.12 -14.39 -29.56
N SER A 177 -15.10 -15.28 -29.56
CA SER A 177 -16.41 -15.02 -30.18
C SER A 177 -17.08 -13.84 -29.48
N ILE A 178 -17.70 -12.97 -30.27
CA ILE A 178 -18.34 -11.74 -29.78
C ILE A 178 -19.47 -12.07 -28.80
N ASP A 179 -20.23 -13.14 -29.06
CA ASP A 179 -21.32 -13.60 -28.19
C ASP A 179 -20.85 -13.98 -26.77
N ALA A 180 -19.60 -14.38 -26.62
CA ALA A 180 -19.06 -14.84 -25.34
C ALA A 180 -18.78 -13.70 -24.35
N PHE A 181 -18.58 -12.46 -24.82
CA PHE A 181 -18.14 -11.35 -23.96
C PHE A 181 -18.86 -10.01 -24.19
N CYS A 182 -19.59 -9.83 -25.29
CA CYS A 182 -20.37 -8.61 -25.56
C CYS A 182 -21.80 -8.72 -25.03
N ASP A 183 -22.38 -7.57 -24.69
CA ASP A 183 -23.83 -7.47 -24.50
C ASP A 183 -24.55 -7.85 -25.81
N PRO A 184 -25.69 -8.59 -25.77
CA PRO A 184 -26.38 -9.04 -26.98
C PRO A 184 -26.69 -7.92 -27.99
N SER A 185 -26.96 -6.70 -27.52
CA SER A 185 -27.22 -5.56 -28.40
C SER A 185 -25.96 -5.10 -29.15
N ILE A 186 -24.79 -5.15 -28.49
CA ILE A 186 -23.50 -4.82 -29.08
C ILE A 186 -23.03 -5.95 -29.99
N ALA A 187 -23.21 -7.21 -29.55
CA ALA A 187 -22.86 -8.39 -30.32
C ALA A 187 -23.57 -8.40 -31.67
N LYS A 188 -24.89 -8.15 -31.67
CA LYS A 188 -25.68 -8.03 -32.90
C LYS A 188 -25.11 -6.95 -33.84
N ARG A 189 -24.81 -5.76 -33.32
CA ARG A 189 -24.24 -4.68 -34.15
C ARG A 189 -22.88 -5.04 -34.75
N LEU A 190 -22.06 -5.81 -34.02
CA LEU A 190 -20.76 -6.25 -34.51
C LEU A 190 -20.91 -7.33 -35.60
N HIS A 191 -21.85 -8.27 -35.45
CA HIS A 191 -22.19 -9.22 -36.51
C HIS A 191 -22.76 -8.52 -37.75
N ASP A 192 -23.62 -7.51 -37.58
CA ASP A 192 -24.14 -6.71 -38.69
C ASP A 192 -23.01 -5.98 -39.45
N MET A 193 -21.88 -5.71 -38.78
CA MET A 193 -20.66 -5.16 -39.38
C MET A 193 -19.70 -6.22 -39.95
N GLY A 194 -20.06 -7.51 -39.91
CA GLY A 194 -19.26 -8.62 -40.40
C GLY A 194 -18.15 -9.11 -39.46
N TRP A 195 -18.24 -8.79 -38.17
CA TRP A 195 -17.32 -9.31 -37.16
C TRP A 195 -17.95 -10.49 -36.41
N ASP A 196 -17.27 -11.64 -36.40
CA ASP A 196 -17.70 -12.81 -35.62
C ASP A 196 -16.83 -13.06 -34.38
N SER A 197 -15.61 -12.51 -34.39
CA SER A 197 -14.65 -12.63 -33.29
C SER A 197 -13.81 -11.39 -33.16
N LEU A 198 -13.33 -11.12 -31.94
CA LEU A 198 -12.45 -10.00 -31.65
C LEU A 198 -11.26 -10.45 -30.80
N TYR A 199 -10.12 -9.81 -31.04
CA TYR A 199 -8.92 -10.02 -30.25
C TYR A 199 -9.00 -9.17 -28.97
N THR A 200 -9.44 -9.79 -27.89
CA THR A 200 -9.75 -9.11 -26.61
C THR A 200 -9.06 -9.80 -25.44
N GLY A 201 -9.12 -9.18 -24.26
CA GLY A 201 -8.59 -9.74 -23.03
C GLY A 201 -9.28 -11.07 -22.68
N LEU A 202 -8.49 -12.08 -22.29
CA LEU A 202 -8.96 -13.42 -21.92
C LEU A 202 -10.07 -13.31 -20.86
N SER A 203 -11.24 -13.84 -21.16
CA SER A 203 -12.35 -13.94 -20.21
C SER A 203 -11.97 -14.87 -19.06
N ILE A 204 -12.22 -14.42 -17.84
CA ILE A 204 -11.95 -15.15 -16.60
C ILE A 204 -13.31 -15.45 -15.95
N PRO A 205 -13.81 -16.70 -16.07
CA PRO A 205 -15.11 -17.09 -15.52
C PRO A 205 -15.07 -17.27 -14.00
N ASP A 206 -13.89 -17.50 -13.42
CA ASP A 206 -13.65 -17.61 -12.00
C ASP A 206 -12.35 -16.88 -11.61
N SER A 207 -12.47 -15.84 -10.80
CA SER A 207 -11.35 -15.01 -10.37
C SER A 207 -10.47 -15.67 -9.30
N PHE A 208 -10.90 -16.78 -8.70
CA PHE A 208 -10.10 -17.56 -7.75
C PHE A 208 -9.06 -18.45 -8.44
N THR A 209 -9.24 -18.71 -9.73
CA THR A 209 -8.36 -19.58 -10.51
C THR A 209 -7.66 -18.79 -11.61
N PRO A 210 -6.32 -18.62 -11.57
CA PRO A 210 -5.61 -17.99 -12.66
C PRO A 210 -5.56 -18.91 -13.88
N PRO A 211 -5.52 -18.37 -15.11
CA PRO A 211 -5.29 -19.15 -16.31
C PRO A 211 -3.97 -19.91 -16.27
N ASP A 212 -3.91 -21.12 -16.81
CA ASP A 212 -2.73 -22.01 -16.73
C ASP A 212 -1.44 -21.37 -17.28
N ARG A 213 -1.57 -20.56 -18.33
CA ARG A 213 -0.44 -19.84 -18.96
C ARG A 213 -0.12 -18.49 -18.31
N CYS A 214 -0.77 -18.11 -17.21
CA CYS A 214 -0.58 -16.80 -16.59
C CYS A 214 0.76 -16.69 -15.84
N ARG A 215 1.73 -16.03 -16.49
CA ARG A 215 3.02 -15.69 -15.87
C ARG A 215 3.08 -14.27 -15.32
N GLN A 216 2.07 -13.46 -15.57
CA GLN A 216 2.09 -12.02 -15.29
C GLN A 216 1.28 -11.58 -14.07
N PHE A 217 1.08 -12.46 -13.09
CA PHE A 217 0.42 -12.01 -11.85
C PHE A 217 1.29 -10.97 -11.12
N MET A 218 0.67 -9.82 -10.88
CA MET A 218 1.18 -8.72 -10.07
C MET A 218 0.13 -8.43 -9.04
N LEU A 219 0.50 -8.39 -7.77
CA LEU A 219 -0.45 -8.22 -6.71
C LEU A 219 -0.99 -6.78 -6.68
N ASP A 220 -2.31 -6.66 -6.65
CA ASP A 220 -3.04 -5.41 -6.50
C ASP A 220 -3.42 -5.23 -5.03
N GLU A 221 -2.86 -4.19 -4.41
CA GLU A 221 -3.10 -3.90 -3.00
C GLU A 221 -4.56 -3.58 -2.72
N GLU A 222 -5.21 -2.77 -3.56
CA GLU A 222 -6.57 -2.30 -3.29
C GLU A 222 -7.55 -3.47 -3.36
N LYS A 223 -7.33 -4.41 -4.29
CA LYS A 223 -8.13 -5.64 -4.36
C LYS A 223 -7.85 -6.60 -3.21
N ALA A 224 -6.59 -6.71 -2.78
CA ALA A 224 -6.22 -7.56 -1.65
C ALA A 224 -6.80 -7.05 -0.31
N LYS A 225 -6.90 -5.72 -0.15
CA LYS A 225 -7.51 -5.08 1.03
C LYS A 225 -8.98 -5.43 1.23
N ILE A 226 -9.73 -5.64 0.14
CA ILE A 226 -11.16 -6.04 0.20
C ILE A 226 -11.32 -7.32 1.01
N ASP A 227 -10.37 -8.26 0.87
CA ASP A 227 -10.39 -9.55 1.58
C ASP A 227 -9.51 -9.54 2.84
N HIS A 228 -9.25 -8.35 3.40
CA HIS A 228 -8.44 -8.14 4.61
C HIS A 228 -7.03 -8.73 4.55
N ILE A 229 -6.49 -8.92 3.34
CA ILE A 229 -5.08 -9.24 3.18
C ILE A 229 -4.31 -7.94 3.44
N PRO A 230 -3.43 -7.89 4.45
CA PRO A 230 -2.82 -6.65 4.91
C PRO A 230 -2.12 -5.92 3.76
N GLY A 231 -2.43 -4.62 3.64
CA GLY A 231 -2.05 -3.77 2.53
C GLY A 231 -0.57 -3.82 2.20
N MET A 232 -0.26 -3.94 0.92
CA MET A 232 1.08 -4.19 0.38
C MET A 232 1.72 -2.96 -0.26
N GLY A 233 1.29 -1.77 0.17
CA GLY A 233 1.64 -0.51 -0.48
C GLY A 233 3.11 -0.14 -0.47
N LYS A 234 3.39 1.08 -0.91
CA LYS A 234 4.75 1.58 -1.15
C LYS A 234 5.71 1.38 0.03
N ILE A 235 5.22 1.48 1.26
CA ILE A 235 6.01 1.26 2.47
C ILE A 235 6.56 -0.17 2.51
N ARG A 236 5.73 -1.16 2.22
CA ARG A 236 6.12 -2.58 2.23
C ARG A 236 7.15 -2.90 1.14
N VAL A 237 6.98 -2.32 -0.05
CA VAL A 237 7.97 -2.37 -1.13
C VAL A 237 9.32 -1.82 -0.65
N LEU A 238 9.33 -0.68 0.05
CA LEU A 238 10.59 -0.11 0.57
C LEU A 238 11.21 -1.01 1.64
N LEU A 239 10.41 -1.54 2.57
CA LEU A 239 10.89 -2.46 3.61
C LEU A 239 11.49 -3.74 3.04
N MET A 240 10.83 -4.36 2.07
CA MET A 240 11.36 -5.54 1.38
C MET A 240 12.66 -5.21 0.61
N LYS A 241 12.83 -3.99 0.06
CA LYS A 241 14.09 -3.56 -0.58
C LYS A 241 15.22 -3.49 0.44
N LEU A 242 14.95 -2.94 1.62
CA LEU A 242 15.91 -2.90 2.73
C LEU A 242 16.26 -4.31 3.22
N GLN A 243 15.28 -5.21 3.36
CA GLN A 243 15.50 -6.62 3.70
C GLN A 243 16.42 -7.30 2.68
N ASN A 244 16.19 -7.10 1.38
CA ASN A 244 17.06 -7.63 0.33
C ASN A 244 18.47 -7.06 0.38
N LYS A 245 18.63 -5.76 0.65
CA LYS A 245 19.94 -5.12 0.82
C LYS A 245 20.73 -5.73 1.98
N LEU A 246 20.04 -6.11 3.06
CA LEU A 246 20.66 -6.78 4.22
C LEU A 246 21.08 -8.22 3.91
N ASN A 247 20.30 -8.92 3.09
CA ASN A 247 20.52 -10.33 2.74
C ASN A 247 21.53 -10.54 1.60
N GLN A 248 21.83 -9.51 0.81
CA GLN A 248 22.87 -9.57 -0.22
C GLN A 248 24.24 -9.50 0.47
N PRO A 249 25.11 -10.52 0.33
CA PRO A 249 26.48 -10.42 0.83
C PRO A 249 27.17 -9.27 0.08
N SER A 250 27.80 -8.37 0.84
CA SER A 250 28.68 -7.34 0.30
C SER A 250 29.78 -8.02 -0.50
N LEU A 251 29.69 -7.91 -1.83
CA LEU A 251 30.71 -8.35 -2.78
C LEU A 251 31.95 -7.45 -2.67
#